data_AF-A0A3B8ZHY9-F1
#
_entry.id   AF-A0A3B8ZHY9-F1
#
_cell.length_a   1.000
_cell.length_b   1.000
_cell.length_c   1.000
_cell.angle_alpha   90.00
_cell.angle_beta   90.00
_cell.angle_gamma   90.00
#
_symmetry.space_group_name_H-M   'P 1'
#
loop_
_entity.id
_entity.type
_entity.pdbx_description
1 polymer ?
#
loop_
_entity_poly.entity_id
_entity_poly.type
_entity_poly.pdbx_seq_one_letter_code
_entity_poly.pdbx_strand_id
1 'polypeptide(L)'
;MISLNPWEGAYSIVRREELKAFFEHSPAARLLRSDTAAYVMEFLQHTFKSGGSISIGQSELRSHLTGYLEELHDAEPEVLTGLSDRYVSQWVDAGGLKRFIEAASTEPQYQLTAHAEEAIQYVDAALSKRQNMVGTESRLRLIIDTLEDIVRGATADPQRRLDYLLEQRALLDSLIEAIQS
;
A
#
# COMPACT_ATOMS: atom_id res chain seq x y z
N MET A 1 40.33 29.76 1.45
CA MET A 1 39.02 29.69 0.76
C MET A 1 38.26 28.54 1.39
N ILE A 2 37.47 28.83 2.43
CA ILE A 2 36.70 27.82 3.16
C ILE A 2 35.45 27.56 2.32
N SER A 3 35.39 26.40 1.67
CA SER A 3 34.19 25.91 1.00
C SER A 3 33.17 25.56 2.09
N LEU A 4 32.29 26.51 2.42
CA LEU A 4 31.08 26.20 3.19
C LEU A 4 30.18 25.31 2.33
N ASN A 5 29.80 24.16 2.87
CA ASN A 5 28.91 23.22 2.22
C ASN A 5 27.56 23.91 1.90
N PRO A 6 27.04 23.81 0.66
CA PRO A 6 25.80 24.50 0.24
C PRO A 6 24.52 24.03 0.95
N TRP A 7 24.59 22.97 1.74
CA TRP A 7 23.42 22.27 2.30
C TRP A 7 23.19 22.56 3.80
N GLU A 8 24.05 23.35 4.45
CA GLU A 8 24.09 23.48 5.91
C GLU A 8 23.06 24.46 6.52
N GLY A 9 22.12 25.01 5.74
CA GLY A 9 21.26 26.13 6.22
C GLY A 9 19.76 26.13 5.87
N ALA A 10 19.19 25.13 5.20
CA ALA A 10 17.88 25.32 4.53
C ALA A 10 16.68 24.55 5.11
N TYR A 11 16.69 24.16 6.39
CA TYR A 11 15.45 23.77 7.08
C TYR A 11 14.86 24.99 7.78
N SER A 12 13.98 25.72 7.10
CA SER A 12 13.22 26.83 7.70
C SER A 12 12.41 26.33 8.90
N ILE A 13 12.55 26.98 10.06
CA ILE A 13 11.80 26.69 11.29
C ILE A 13 10.29 26.78 11.02
N VAL A 14 9.86 27.72 10.19
CA VAL A 14 8.45 27.91 9.79
C VAL A 14 7.89 26.65 9.14
N ARG A 15 8.64 26.03 8.23
CA ARG A 15 8.22 24.78 7.56
C ARG A 15 8.10 23.62 8.56
N ARG A 16 8.94 23.59 9.60
CA ARG A 16 8.86 22.55 10.64
C ARG A 16 7.61 22.71 11.50
N GLU A 17 7.26 23.94 11.87
CA GLU A 17 6.06 24.22 12.66
C GLU A 17 4.78 23.95 11.86
N GLU A 18 4.74 24.30 10.57
CA GLU A 18 3.63 23.94 9.66
C GLU A 18 3.46 22.41 9.56
N LEU A 19 4.57 21.67 9.43
CA LEU A 19 4.53 20.21 9.37
C LEU A 19 4.04 19.60 10.69
N LYS A 20 4.51 20.09 11.84
CA LYS A 20 4.01 19.65 13.14
C LYS A 20 2.51 19.90 13.26
N ALA A 21 2.05 21.11 12.94
CA ALA A 21 0.65 21.46 12.99
C ALA A 21 -0.19 20.53 12.07
N PHE A 22 0.30 20.24 10.86
CA PHE A 22 -0.35 19.29 9.97
C PHE A 22 -0.46 17.89 10.60
N PHE A 23 0.65 17.32 11.09
CA PHE A 23 0.65 15.98 11.68
C PHE A 23 -0.10 15.86 13.02
N GLU A 24 -0.27 16.97 13.73
CA GLU A 24 -1.07 17.04 14.96
C GLU A 24 -2.57 17.15 14.69
N HIS A 25 -2.96 17.94 13.69
CA HIS A 25 -4.36 18.31 13.47
C HIS A 25 -5.03 17.57 12.31
N SER A 26 -4.28 16.99 11.38
CA SER A 26 -4.85 16.26 10.24
C SER A 26 -5.34 14.87 10.67
N PRO A 27 -6.65 14.59 10.59
CA PRO A 27 -7.18 13.25 10.91
C PRO A 27 -6.63 12.17 9.97
N ALA A 28 -6.48 12.49 8.68
CA ALA A 28 -5.88 11.59 7.71
C ALA A 28 -4.45 11.21 8.10
N ALA A 29 -3.64 12.20 8.52
CA ALA A 29 -2.27 11.93 8.98
C ALA A 29 -2.24 11.10 10.26
N ARG A 30 -3.17 11.33 11.19
CA ARG A 30 -3.27 10.52 12.43
C ARG A 30 -3.67 9.07 12.13
N LEU A 31 -4.60 8.85 11.20
CA LEU A 31 -4.98 7.50 10.75
C LEU A 31 -3.79 6.77 10.14
N LEU A 32 -3.05 7.43 9.25
CA LEU A 32 -1.89 6.84 8.58
C LEU A 32 -0.68 6.60 9.51
N ARG A 33 -0.59 7.32 10.63
CA ARG A 33 0.49 7.17 11.62
C ARG A 33 0.23 6.10 12.67
N SER A 34 -0.99 5.54 12.73
CA SER A 34 -1.30 4.48 13.70
C SER A 34 -0.45 3.24 13.42
N ASP A 35 0.07 2.59 14.45
CA ASP A 35 0.77 1.30 14.30
C ASP A 35 -0.14 0.23 13.69
N THR A 36 -1.46 0.39 13.86
CA THR A 36 -2.48 -0.51 13.33
C THR A 36 -3.06 -0.05 11.99
N ALA A 37 -2.48 0.97 11.36
CA ALA A 37 -3.05 1.61 10.17
C ALA A 37 -3.35 0.60 9.05
N ALA A 38 -2.49 -0.38 8.80
CA ALA A 38 -2.71 -1.38 7.74
C ALA A 38 -4.05 -2.12 7.92
N TYR A 39 -4.25 -2.70 9.11
CA TYR A 39 -5.46 -3.48 9.44
C TYR A 39 -6.72 -2.61 9.46
N VAL A 40 -6.61 -1.40 10.02
CA VAL A 40 -7.73 -0.45 10.05
C VAL A 40 -8.15 -0.07 8.63
N MET A 41 -7.19 0.22 7.76
CA MET A 41 -7.45 0.66 6.39
C MET A 41 -8.04 -0.46 5.55
N GLU A 42 -7.50 -1.68 5.66
CA GLU A 42 -8.05 -2.88 5.03
C GLU A 42 -9.51 -3.09 5.44
N PHE A 43 -9.77 -3.12 6.76
CA PHE A 43 -11.13 -3.31 7.28
C PHE A 43 -12.10 -2.24 6.79
N LEU A 44 -11.72 -0.95 6.89
CA LEU A 44 -12.56 0.17 6.48
C LEU A 44 -12.82 0.17 4.97
N GLN A 45 -11.81 -0.12 4.15
CA GLN A 45 -11.96 -0.20 2.71
C GLN A 45 -12.89 -1.36 2.34
N HIS A 46 -12.68 -2.55 2.90
CA HIS A 46 -13.54 -3.71 2.63
C HIS A 46 -14.99 -3.45 3.06
N THR A 47 -15.20 -2.90 4.25
CA THR A 47 -16.53 -2.68 4.82
C THR A 47 -17.34 -1.62 4.04
N PHE A 48 -16.73 -0.51 3.64
CA PHE A 48 -17.45 0.63 3.05
C PHE A 48 -17.33 0.75 1.53
N LYS A 49 -16.29 0.22 0.90
CA LYS A 49 -16.10 0.35 -0.57
C LYS A 49 -16.59 -0.88 -1.33
N SER A 50 -16.45 -2.09 -0.79
CA SER A 50 -16.87 -3.32 -1.50
C SER A 50 -18.38 -3.52 -1.52
N GLY A 51 -19.08 -3.10 -0.46
CA GLY A 51 -20.53 -3.31 -0.32
C GLY A 51 -21.42 -2.27 -1.00
N GLY A 52 -20.86 -1.16 -1.51
CA GLY A 52 -21.61 -0.07 -2.14
C GLY A 52 -22.52 0.75 -1.21
N SER A 53 -22.58 0.44 0.09
CA SER A 53 -23.33 1.22 1.07
C SER A 53 -22.50 2.38 1.60
N ILE A 54 -23.11 3.56 1.68
CA ILE A 54 -22.47 4.79 2.17
C ILE A 54 -22.37 4.80 3.71
N SER A 55 -23.27 4.08 4.37
CA SER A 55 -23.34 3.96 5.82
C SER A 55 -23.62 2.52 6.25
N ILE A 56 -23.27 2.20 7.50
CA ILE A 56 -23.46 0.88 8.11
C ILE A 56 -23.97 1.05 9.55
N GLY A 57 -24.89 0.17 9.95
CA GLY A 57 -25.44 0.15 11.29
C GLY A 57 -24.43 -0.33 12.34
N GLN A 58 -24.59 0.11 13.59
CA GLN A 58 -23.70 -0.26 14.69
C GLN A 58 -23.58 -1.78 14.85
N SER A 59 -24.69 -2.51 14.80
CA SER A 59 -24.71 -3.95 15.00
C SER A 59 -23.98 -4.69 13.88
N GLU A 60 -24.19 -4.26 12.64
CA GLU A 60 -23.56 -4.82 11.45
C GLU A 60 -22.06 -4.53 11.42
N LEU A 61 -21.66 -3.27 11.68
CA LEU A 61 -20.25 -2.87 11.76
C LEU A 61 -19.50 -3.70 12.81
N ARG A 62 -20.09 -3.89 13.98
CA ARG A 62 -19.50 -4.71 15.04
C ARG A 62 -19.38 -6.17 14.63
N SER A 63 -20.38 -6.72 13.95
CA SER A 63 -20.33 -8.09 13.44
C SER A 63 -19.19 -8.26 12.44
N HIS A 64 -19.06 -7.36 11.45
CA HIS A 64 -17.97 -7.39 10.48
C HIS A 64 -16.61 -7.27 11.15
N LEU A 65 -16.46 -6.35 12.11
CA LEU A 65 -15.20 -6.18 12.81
C LEU A 65 -14.84 -7.40 13.65
N THR A 66 -15.82 -8.04 14.28
CA THR A 66 -15.56 -9.24 15.07
C THR A 66 -15.05 -10.38 14.18
N GLY A 67 -15.70 -10.63 13.04
CA GLY A 67 -15.23 -11.64 12.08
C GLY A 67 -13.85 -11.32 11.52
N TYR A 68 -13.59 -10.04 11.21
CA TYR A 68 -12.26 -9.61 10.76
C TYR A 68 -11.18 -9.84 11.82
N LEU A 69 -11.46 -9.54 13.09
CA LEU A 69 -10.51 -9.77 14.18
C LEU A 69 -10.26 -11.26 14.41
N GLU A 70 -11.29 -12.10 14.29
CA GLU A 70 -11.15 -13.56 14.37
C GLU A 70 -10.21 -14.09 13.28
N GLU A 71 -10.43 -13.70 12.02
CA GLU A 71 -9.55 -14.06 10.89
C GLU A 71 -8.13 -13.53 11.08
N LEU A 72 -7.99 -12.29 11.55
CA LEU A 72 -6.70 -11.67 11.82
C LEU A 72 -5.94 -12.43 12.92
N HIS A 73 -6.63 -12.90 13.96
CA HIS A 73 -6.01 -13.61 15.08
C HIS A 73 -5.56 -15.03 14.71
N ASP A 74 -6.10 -15.63 13.66
CA ASP A 74 -5.60 -16.91 13.13
C ASP A 74 -4.19 -16.76 12.52
N ALA A 75 -3.88 -15.60 11.93
CA ALA A 75 -2.58 -15.31 11.32
C ALA A 75 -1.63 -14.55 12.26
N GLU A 76 -2.15 -13.56 13.00
CA GLU A 76 -1.41 -12.60 13.83
C GLU A 76 -2.09 -12.40 15.20
N PRO A 77 -1.94 -13.34 16.15
CA PRO A 77 -2.70 -13.36 17.41
C PRO A 77 -2.46 -12.17 18.36
N GLU A 78 -1.34 -11.47 18.21
CA GLU A 78 -0.96 -10.37 19.10
C GLU A 78 -1.48 -9.00 18.63
N VAL A 79 -2.07 -8.94 17.43
CA VAL A 79 -2.53 -7.70 16.82
C VAL A 79 -3.99 -7.43 17.21
N LEU A 80 -4.31 -6.17 17.50
CA LEU A 80 -5.70 -5.72 17.75
C LEU A 80 -6.49 -6.60 18.76
N THR A 81 -5.89 -6.95 19.90
CA THR A 81 -6.45 -7.86 20.92
C THR A 81 -7.57 -7.28 21.80
N GLY A 82 -8.02 -6.06 21.52
CA GLY A 82 -9.08 -5.36 22.26
C GLY A 82 -10.49 -5.70 21.79
N LEU A 83 -11.49 -5.16 22.48
CA LEU A 83 -12.89 -5.30 22.09
C LEU A 83 -13.21 -4.46 20.85
N SER A 84 -14.05 -4.98 19.95
CA SER A 84 -14.50 -4.31 18.72
C SER A 84 -15.01 -2.87 18.97
N ASP A 85 -15.82 -2.67 20.00
CA ASP A 85 -16.38 -1.36 20.35
C ASP A 85 -15.29 -0.32 20.68
N ARG A 86 -14.17 -0.76 21.30
CA ARG A 86 -13.04 0.13 21.60
C ARG A 86 -12.42 0.65 20.31
N TYR A 87 -12.24 -0.21 19.30
CA TYR A 87 -11.65 0.19 18.03
C TYR A 87 -12.56 1.12 17.25
N VAL A 88 -13.86 0.83 17.18
CA VAL A 88 -14.84 1.73 16.55
C VAL A 88 -14.81 3.12 17.19
N SER A 89 -14.81 3.20 18.53
CA SER A 89 -14.66 4.47 19.24
C SER A 89 -13.34 5.18 18.90
N GLN A 90 -12.22 4.47 18.92
CA GLN A 90 -10.91 5.05 18.56
C GLN A 90 -10.89 5.60 17.14
N TRP A 91 -11.54 4.93 16.19
CA TRP A 91 -11.60 5.41 14.80
C TRP A 91 -12.52 6.61 14.64
N VAL A 92 -13.58 6.73 15.45
CA VAL A 92 -14.38 7.95 15.52
C VAL A 92 -13.54 9.10 16.08
N ASP A 93 -12.83 8.89 17.18
CA ASP A 93 -12.00 9.92 17.83
C ASP A 93 -10.82 10.37 16.96
N ALA A 94 -10.21 9.42 16.24
CA ALA A 94 -9.16 9.69 15.26
C ALA A 94 -9.68 10.47 14.04
N GLY A 95 -11.00 10.52 13.84
CA GLY A 95 -11.67 11.19 12.73
C GLY A 95 -11.73 10.34 11.46
N GLY A 96 -11.62 9.02 11.57
CA GLY A 96 -11.80 8.10 10.45
C GLY A 96 -13.25 7.67 10.23
N LEU A 97 -14.04 7.59 11.30
CA LEU A 97 -15.47 7.33 11.24
C LEU A 97 -16.29 8.52 11.75
N LYS A 98 -17.45 8.74 11.14
CA LYS A 98 -18.48 9.64 11.67
C LYS A 98 -19.65 8.80 12.15
N ARG A 99 -19.98 8.94 13.43
CA ARG A 99 -21.19 8.36 14.04
C ARG A 99 -22.35 9.36 13.96
N PHE A 100 -23.52 8.91 13.55
CA PHE A 100 -24.74 9.71 13.48
C PHE A 100 -25.98 8.83 13.70
N ILE A 101 -27.14 9.45 13.86
CA ILE A 101 -28.42 8.74 13.99
C ILE A 101 -29.30 9.25 12.85
N GLU A 102 -29.74 8.35 11.97
CA GLU A 102 -30.71 8.67 10.93
C GLU A 102 -32.13 8.58 11.47
N ALA A 103 -33.03 9.42 10.96
CA ALA A 103 -34.43 9.46 11.40
C ALA A 103 -35.16 8.11 11.20
N ALA A 104 -34.75 7.32 10.21
CA ALA A 104 -35.33 6.01 9.92
C ALA A 104 -34.64 4.85 10.65
N SER A 105 -33.53 5.11 11.35
CA SER A 105 -32.72 4.08 12.00
C SER A 105 -33.01 3.99 13.50
N THR A 106 -33.14 2.77 14.01
CA THR A 106 -33.28 2.48 15.44
C THR A 106 -31.92 2.40 16.16
N GLU A 107 -30.83 2.38 15.41
CA GLU A 107 -29.47 2.32 15.94
C GLU A 107 -28.55 3.38 15.32
N PRO A 108 -27.38 3.67 15.93
CA PRO A 108 -26.38 4.55 15.36
C PRO A 108 -25.85 4.02 14.03
N GLN A 109 -25.66 4.93 13.09
CA GLN A 109 -25.07 4.68 11.79
C GLN A 109 -23.64 5.24 11.77
N TYR A 110 -22.79 4.58 10.99
CA TYR A 110 -21.39 4.93 10.80
C TYR A 110 -21.11 5.12 9.32
N GLN A 111 -20.27 6.10 9.00
CA GLN A 111 -19.76 6.32 7.65
C GLN A 111 -18.30 6.73 7.71
N LEU A 112 -17.56 6.52 6.61
CA LEU A 112 -16.25 7.11 6.45
C LEU A 112 -16.33 8.64 6.47
N THR A 113 -15.35 9.27 7.09
CA THR A 113 -15.14 10.72 6.93
C THR A 113 -14.39 10.99 5.64
N ALA A 114 -14.47 12.23 5.14
CA ALA A 114 -13.66 12.66 3.99
C ALA A 114 -12.15 12.44 4.22
N HIS A 115 -11.68 12.57 5.46
CA HIS A 115 -10.28 12.33 5.82
C HIS A 115 -9.89 10.86 5.74
N ALA A 116 -10.78 9.93 6.13
CA ALA A 116 -10.53 8.51 5.93
C ALA A 116 -10.52 8.17 4.44
N GLU A 117 -11.44 8.71 3.66
CA GLU A 117 -11.46 8.49 2.21
C GLU A 117 -10.20 9.01 1.53
N GLU A 118 -9.73 10.19 1.91
CA GLU A 118 -8.46 10.76 1.43
C GLU A 118 -7.27 9.86 1.79
N ALA A 119 -7.21 9.37 3.03
CA ALA A 119 -6.16 8.46 3.47
C ALA A 119 -6.18 7.15 2.67
N ILE A 120 -7.36 6.57 2.43
CA ILE A 120 -7.51 5.30 1.68
C ILE A 120 -7.06 5.52 0.24
N GLN A 121 -7.55 6.59 -0.41
CA GLN A 121 -7.17 6.93 -1.76
C GLN A 121 -5.67 7.18 -1.91
N TYR A 122 -5.04 7.83 -0.92
CA TYR A 122 -3.60 8.05 -0.90
C TYR A 122 -2.82 6.73 -0.86
N VAL A 123 -3.20 5.81 0.02
CA VAL A 123 -2.56 4.50 0.14
C VAL A 123 -2.74 3.68 -1.15
N ASP A 124 -3.96 3.62 -1.68
CA ASP A 124 -4.26 2.92 -2.94
C ASP A 124 -3.42 3.47 -4.10
N ALA A 125 -3.32 4.80 -4.21
CA ALA A 125 -2.51 5.44 -5.24
C ALA A 125 -1.01 5.15 -5.07
N ALA A 126 -0.50 5.15 -3.83
CA ALA A 126 0.90 4.85 -3.54
C ALA A 126 1.26 3.39 -3.87
N LEU A 127 0.37 2.44 -3.54
CA LEU A 127 0.53 1.02 -3.85
C LEU A 127 0.40 0.75 -5.35
N SER A 128 -0.57 1.37 -6.02
CA SER A 128 -0.77 1.27 -7.46
C SER A 128 0.41 1.85 -8.25
N LYS A 129 0.97 2.99 -7.80
CA LYS A 129 2.18 3.57 -8.39
C LYS A 129 3.38 2.63 -8.26
N ARG A 130 3.52 1.93 -7.12
CA ARG A 130 4.56 0.90 -6.95
C ARG A 130 4.38 -0.24 -7.94
N GLN A 131 3.15 -0.75 -8.11
CA GLN A 131 2.87 -1.82 -9.08
C GLN A 131 3.13 -1.37 -10.53
N ASN A 132 2.74 -0.14 -10.89
CA ASN A 132 2.97 0.40 -12.22
C ASN A 132 4.46 0.70 -12.50
N MET A 133 5.23 1.11 -11.48
CA MET A 133 6.67 1.38 -11.60
C MET A 133 7.49 0.09 -11.70
N VAL A 134 7.11 -0.97 -10.97
CA VAL A 134 7.68 -2.33 -11.15
C VAL A 134 7.26 -2.92 -12.51
N GLY A 135 6.07 -2.60 -13.01
CA GLY A 135 5.56 -3.07 -14.29
C GLY A 135 6.16 -2.40 -15.54
N THR A 136 6.43 -1.10 -15.50
CA THR A 136 6.97 -0.37 -16.67
C THR A 136 8.49 -0.37 -16.73
N GLU A 137 9.22 -0.24 -15.61
CA GLU A 137 10.69 -0.29 -15.69
C GLU A 137 11.17 -1.70 -16.04
N SER A 138 10.55 -2.75 -15.49
CA SER A 138 10.92 -4.14 -15.78
C SER A 138 10.57 -4.57 -17.21
N ARG A 139 9.39 -4.18 -17.73
CA ARG A 139 9.01 -4.49 -19.13
C ARG A 139 9.72 -3.62 -20.15
N LEU A 140 9.93 -2.32 -19.89
CA LEU A 140 10.60 -1.44 -20.83
C LEU A 140 12.11 -1.74 -20.87
N ARG A 141 12.73 -2.07 -19.73
CA ARG A 141 14.11 -2.59 -19.69
C ARG A 141 14.20 -3.93 -20.42
N LEU A 142 13.26 -4.86 -20.20
CA LEU A 142 13.20 -6.11 -20.98
C LEU A 142 13.06 -5.86 -22.49
N ILE A 143 12.20 -4.93 -22.92
CA ILE A 143 12.02 -4.58 -24.33
C ILE A 143 13.28 -3.94 -24.91
N ILE A 144 13.94 -3.03 -24.16
CA ILE A 144 15.20 -2.41 -24.58
C ILE A 144 16.32 -3.44 -24.67
N ASP A 145 16.46 -4.33 -23.69
CA ASP A 145 17.46 -5.40 -23.68
C ASP A 145 17.22 -6.38 -24.83
N THR A 146 15.94 -6.75 -25.08
CA THR A 146 15.57 -7.60 -26.22
C THR A 146 15.84 -6.91 -27.56
N LEU A 147 15.56 -5.60 -27.66
CA LEU A 147 15.86 -4.82 -28.86
C LEU A 147 17.36 -4.64 -29.06
N GLU A 148 18.14 -4.43 -28.00
CA GLU A 148 19.61 -4.42 -28.07
C GLU A 148 20.16 -5.78 -28.49
N ASP A 149 19.63 -6.89 -27.99
CA ASP A 149 20.02 -8.24 -28.40
C ASP A 149 19.67 -8.51 -29.88
N ILE A 150 18.51 -8.03 -30.35
CA ILE A 150 18.10 -8.13 -31.76
C ILE A 150 18.98 -7.25 -32.65
N VAL A 151 19.30 -6.02 -32.21
CA VAL A 151 20.14 -5.07 -32.96
C VAL A 151 21.60 -5.54 -33.00
N ARG A 152 22.13 -6.12 -31.92
CA ARG A 152 23.46 -6.76 -31.89
C ARG A 152 23.48 -8.05 -32.72
N GLY A 153 22.33 -8.73 -32.88
CA GLY A 153 22.19 -9.99 -33.61
C GLY A 153 21.95 -9.88 -35.12
N ALA A 154 21.94 -8.69 -35.72
CA ALA A 154 21.48 -8.49 -37.09
C ALA A 154 22.58 -8.35 -38.18
N THR A 155 23.89 -8.48 -37.91
CA THR A 155 24.88 -8.34 -39.02
C THR A 155 26.20 -9.13 -38.92
N ALA A 156 26.53 -9.82 -37.84
CA ALA A 156 27.83 -10.49 -37.74
C ALA A 156 27.72 -12.02 -37.58
N ASP A 157 28.03 -12.73 -38.66
CA ASP A 157 28.42 -14.14 -38.73
C ASP A 157 27.46 -15.18 -38.10
N PRO A 158 26.62 -15.86 -38.93
CA PRO A 158 25.70 -16.91 -38.49
C PRO A 158 26.36 -18.04 -37.69
N GLN A 159 27.63 -18.34 -37.93
CA GLN A 159 28.32 -19.44 -37.25
C GLN A 159 28.62 -19.11 -35.79
N ARG A 160 29.11 -17.89 -35.52
CA ARG A 160 29.32 -17.41 -34.14
C ARG A 160 28.03 -17.35 -33.33
N ARG A 161 26.91 -17.05 -33.98
CA ARG A 161 25.59 -17.06 -33.36
C ARG A 161 25.17 -18.49 -32.97
N LEU A 162 25.43 -19.48 -33.82
CA LEU A 162 25.14 -20.87 -33.50
C LEU A 162 25.99 -21.35 -32.31
N ASP A 163 27.27 -21.01 -32.28
CA ASP A 163 28.18 -21.41 -31.21
C ASP A 163 27.76 -20.81 -29.85
N TYR A 164 27.42 -19.51 -29.83
CA TYR A 164 26.89 -18.85 -28.63
C TYR A 164 25.57 -19.47 -28.14
N LEU A 165 24.64 -19.78 -29.05
CA LEU A 165 23.37 -20.42 -28.68
C LEU A 165 23.57 -21.83 -28.12
N LEU A 166 24.56 -22.58 -28.61
CA LEU A 166 24.91 -23.90 -28.07
C LEU A 166 25.53 -23.81 -26.67
N GLU A 167 26.36 -22.80 -26.39
CA GLU A 167 26.89 -22.54 -25.04
C GLU A 167 25.78 -22.17 -24.05
N GLN A 168 24.85 -21.29 -24.44
CA GLN A 168 23.71 -20.92 -23.60
C GLN A 168 22.80 -22.12 -23.31
N ARG A 169 22.60 -23.02 -24.30
CA ARG A 169 21.85 -24.25 -24.10
C ARG A 169 22.53 -25.15 -23.08
N ALA A 170 23.83 -25.37 -23.19
CA ALA A 170 24.58 -26.21 -22.25
C ALA A 170 24.52 -25.67 -20.81
N LEU A 171 24.55 -24.35 -20.64
CA LEU A 171 24.42 -23.71 -19.33
C LEU A 171 23.01 -23.94 -18.75
N LEU A 172 21.95 -23.73 -19.56
CA LEU A 172 20.57 -23.99 -19.15
C LEU A 172 20.34 -25.47 -18.80
N ASP A 173 20.89 -26.39 -19.58
CA ASP A 173 20.79 -27.83 -19.31
C ASP A 173 21.44 -28.17 -17.94
N SER A 174 22.60 -27.59 -17.62
CA SER A 174 23.26 -27.79 -16.31
C SER A 174 22.46 -27.23 -15.13
N LEU A 175 21.76 -26.10 -15.32
CA LEU A 175 20.91 -25.51 -14.29
C LEU A 175 19.65 -26.35 -14.07
N ILE A 176 19.09 -26.91 -15.14
CA ILE A 176 17.94 -27.81 -15.06
C ILE A 176 18.33 -29.09 -14.30
N GLU A 177 19.48 -29.70 -14.62
CA GLU A 177 19.99 -30.86 -13.90
C GLU A 177 20.22 -30.57 -12.42
N ALA A 178 20.78 -29.41 -12.07
CA ALA A 178 20.99 -29.00 -10.69
C ALA A 178 19.70 -28.79 -9.89
N ILE A 179 18.58 -28.49 -10.56
CA ILE A 179 17.25 -28.36 -9.93
C ILE A 179 16.54 -29.72 -9.84
N GLN A 180 16.84 -30.64 -10.75
CA GLN A 180 16.22 -31.97 -10.80
C GLN A 180 16.92 -33.03 -9.94
N SER A 181 18.17 -32.79 -9.51
CA SER A 181 18.90 -33.60 -8.53
C SER A 181 18.55 -33.25 -7.09
#